data_AF-A0A920L7A6-F1
#
_entry.id   AF-A0A920L7A6-F1
#
_cell.length_a   1.000
_cell.length_b   1.000
_cell.length_c   1.000
_cell.angle_alpha   90.00
_cell.angle_beta   90.00
_cell.angle_gamma   90.00
#
_symmetry.space_group_name_H-M   'P 1'
#
loop_
_entity.id
_entity.type
_entity.pdbx_description
1 polymer ?
#
loop_
_entity_poly.entity_id
_entity_poly.type
_entity_poly.pdbx_seq_one_letter_code
_entity_poly.pdbx_strand_id
1 'polypeptide(L)'
;MAEAFYIPVMHDDDSIKQINRDKVLKKLHKIFESKLIKKIGHNLKYDKNVLFNYGINLQGVSDDTMILSYVYNSGIMRHNLDSLASMYLDYETIKYEELAGKGAKQICFSKVKIQDAAEYACEDADISLRLFNFLIKN
;
A
#
# COMPACT_ATOMS: atom_id res chain seq x y z
N MET A 1 -13.90 -2.59 10.15
CA MET A 1 -12.48 -2.28 9.90
C MET A 1 -11.76 -3.60 9.75
N ALA A 2 -10.92 -3.76 8.73
CA ALA A 2 -10.02 -4.91 8.69
C ALA A 2 -8.87 -4.71 9.68
N GLU A 3 -8.19 -5.80 10.04
CA GLU A 3 -6.94 -5.73 10.79
C GLU A 3 -5.78 -5.54 9.81
N ALA A 4 -5.00 -4.48 10.01
CA ALA A 4 -3.83 -4.14 9.20
C ALA A 4 -2.58 -3.96 10.07
N PHE A 5 -1.42 -4.30 9.52
CA PHE A 5 -0.14 -4.25 10.22
C PHE A 5 0.93 -3.58 9.35
N TYR A 6 1.72 -2.71 9.97
CA TYR A 6 2.89 -2.09 9.36
C TYR A 6 4.19 -2.67 9.92
N ILE A 7 5.15 -2.99 9.05
CA ILE A 7 6.47 -3.51 9.45
C ILE A 7 7.54 -2.49 9.06
N PRO A 8 7.98 -1.60 9.98
CA PRO A 8 9.06 -0.66 9.72
C PRO A 8 10.41 -1.38 9.66
N VAL A 9 11.19 -1.09 8.61
CA VAL A 9 12.49 -1.76 8.37
C VAL A 9 13.67 -0.81 8.11
N MET A 10 13.42 0.46 7.81
CA MET A 10 14.42 1.45 7.40
C MET A 10 13.99 2.91 7.71
N HIS A 11 13.27 3.16 8.81
CA HIS A 11 13.05 4.52 9.29
C HIS A 11 14.32 5.08 9.92
N ASP A 12 14.56 6.38 9.74
CA ASP A 12 15.65 7.16 10.31
C ASP A 12 15.31 7.53 11.77
N ASP A 13 14.94 6.53 12.56
CA ASP A 13 14.54 6.66 13.97
C ASP A 13 15.22 5.55 14.80
N ASP A 14 16.32 5.92 15.44
CA ASP A 14 17.11 5.04 16.29
C ASP A 14 16.45 4.79 17.66
N SER A 15 15.40 5.55 18.01
CA SER A 15 14.70 5.38 19.30
C SER A 15 13.78 4.16 19.31
N ILE A 16 13.34 3.70 18.14
CA ILE A 16 12.47 2.53 17.98
C ILE A 16 13.26 1.40 17.32
N LYS A 17 13.34 0.26 17.99
CA LYS A 17 14.01 -0.91 17.45
C LYS A 17 13.23 -1.49 16.27
N GLN A 18 13.84 -1.46 15.09
CA GLN A 18 13.28 -2.00 13.86
C GLN A 18 13.86 -3.39 13.54
N ILE A 19 13.10 -4.22 12.82
CA ILE A 19 13.60 -5.51 12.35
C ILE A 19 14.48 -5.24 11.13
N ASN A 20 15.65 -5.88 11.06
CA ASN A 20 16.51 -5.79 9.89
C ASN A 20 15.75 -6.17 8.61
N ARG A 21 15.76 -5.27 7.61
CA ARG A 21 15.06 -5.41 6.33
C ARG A 21 15.30 -6.77 5.68
N ASP A 22 16.54 -7.21 5.57
CA ASP A 22 16.88 -8.43 4.85
C ASP A 22 16.31 -9.68 5.57
N LYS A 23 16.21 -9.65 6.91
CA LYS A 23 15.51 -10.68 7.68
C LYS A 23 14.00 -10.68 7.38
N VAL A 24 13.37 -9.51 7.32
CA VAL A 24 11.95 -9.38 6.98
C VAL A 24 11.69 -9.88 5.56
N LEU A 25 12.44 -9.38 4.58
CA LEU A 25 12.32 -9.78 3.19
C LEU A 25 12.55 -11.28 3.00
N LYS A 26 13.56 -11.87 3.65
CA LYS A 26 13.79 -13.32 3.61
C LYS A 26 12.60 -14.13 4.17
N LYS A 27 11.93 -13.63 5.20
CA LYS A 27 10.76 -14.30 5.80
C LYS A 27 9.52 -14.18 4.90
N LEU A 28 9.28 -12.98 4.35
CA LEU A 28 8.12 -12.68 3.51
C LEU A 28 8.29 -13.14 2.05
N HIS A 29 9.51 -13.45 1.61
CA HIS A 29 9.81 -13.94 0.25
C HIS A 29 8.88 -15.07 -0.20
N LYS A 30 8.66 -16.07 0.67
CA LYS A 30 7.76 -17.21 0.37
C LYS A 30 6.31 -16.77 0.15
N ILE A 31 5.88 -15.70 0.80
CA ILE A 31 4.54 -15.13 0.63
C ILE A 31 4.48 -14.38 -0.69
N PHE A 32 5.43 -13.46 -0.93
CA PHE A 32 5.43 -12.61 -2.13
C PHE A 32 5.54 -13.41 -3.43
N GLU A 33 6.37 -14.45 -3.48
CA GLU A 33 6.56 -15.25 -4.71
C GLU A 33 5.58 -16.42 -4.87
N SER A 34 4.72 -16.69 -3.89
CA SER A 34 3.72 -17.75 -4.01
C SER A 34 2.60 -17.34 -4.98
N LYS A 35 2.34 -18.13 -6.02
CA LYS A 35 1.17 -17.97 -6.90
C LYS A 35 -0.15 -18.38 -6.24
N LEU A 36 -0.06 -19.17 -5.16
CA LEU A 36 -1.21 -19.71 -4.43
C LEU A 36 -1.77 -18.69 -3.43
N ILE A 37 -0.88 -17.90 -2.80
CA ILE A 37 -1.31 -16.81 -1.93
C ILE A 37 -1.69 -15.63 -2.82
N LYS A 38 -2.97 -15.27 -2.78
CA LYS A 38 -3.52 -14.15 -3.55
C LYS A 38 -3.18 -12.82 -2.88
N LYS A 39 -2.84 -11.81 -3.69
CA LYS A 39 -2.56 -10.45 -3.24
C LYS A 39 -3.49 -9.49 -3.95
N ILE A 40 -4.07 -8.62 -3.14
CA ILE A 40 -4.90 -7.50 -3.54
C ILE A 40 -4.16 -6.24 -3.11
N GLY A 41 -4.26 -5.18 -3.90
CA GLY A 41 -3.67 -3.90 -3.58
C GLY A 41 -4.16 -2.81 -4.53
N HIS A 42 -3.46 -1.68 -4.52
CA HIS A 42 -3.76 -0.55 -5.39
C HIS A 42 -2.50 -0.15 -6.16
N ASN A 43 -2.54 -0.20 -7.49
CA ASN A 43 -1.38 0.07 -8.36
C ASN A 43 -0.15 -0.82 -8.03
N LEU A 44 -0.38 -2.13 -7.91
CA LEU A 44 0.61 -3.16 -7.54
C LEU A 44 1.81 -3.27 -8.49
N LYS A 45 1.75 -2.61 -9.66
CA LYS A 45 2.91 -2.40 -10.53
C LYS A 45 4.05 -1.72 -9.77
N TYR A 46 3.74 -0.73 -8.92
CA TYR A 46 4.74 -0.03 -8.13
C TYR A 46 5.39 -0.96 -7.10
N ASP A 47 4.59 -1.67 -6.30
CA ASP A 47 5.06 -2.64 -5.30
C ASP A 47 5.93 -3.74 -5.92
N LYS A 48 5.51 -4.24 -7.09
CA LYS A 48 6.28 -5.22 -7.85
C LYS A 48 7.67 -4.70 -8.22
N ASN A 49 7.77 -3.45 -8.68
CA ASN A 49 9.06 -2.84 -9.04
C ASN A 49 9.94 -2.61 -7.80
N VAL A 50 9.35 -2.16 -6.68
CA VAL A 50 10.09 -1.97 -5.41
C VAL A 50 10.64 -3.30 -4.92
N LEU A 51 9.84 -4.37 -4.92
CA LEU A 51 10.28 -5.71 -4.51
C LEU A 51 11.33 -6.30 -5.46
N PHE A 52 11.23 -6.01 -6.77
CA PHE A 52 12.18 -6.49 -7.77
C PHE A 52 13.60 -5.96 -7.53
N ASN A 53 13.75 -4.75 -6.98
CA ASN A 53 15.05 -4.20 -6.57
C ASN A 53 15.75 -5.03 -5.48
N TYR A 54 15.01 -5.88 -4.78
CA TYR A 54 15.51 -6.81 -3.77
C TYR A 54 15.51 -8.27 -4.24
N GLY A 55 15.39 -8.50 -5.55
CA GLY A 55 15.38 -9.84 -6.14
C GLY A 55 14.10 -10.64 -5.89
N ILE A 56 13.02 -9.99 -5.45
CA ILE A 56 11.73 -10.64 -5.19
C ILE A 56 10.81 -10.42 -6.38
N ASN A 57 10.40 -11.49 -7.05
CA ASN A 57 9.44 -11.42 -8.14
C ASN A 57 8.02 -11.61 -7.60
N LEU A 58 7.31 -10.50 -7.33
CA LEU A 58 5.93 -10.56 -6.82
C LEU A 58 5.03 -11.40 -7.74
N GLN A 59 4.47 -12.48 -7.19
CA GLN A 59 3.55 -13.41 -7.85
C GLN A 59 2.20 -13.42 -7.12
N GLY A 60 1.19 -14.01 -7.75
CA GLY A 60 -0.11 -14.21 -7.10
C GLY A 60 -0.89 -12.92 -6.90
N VAL A 61 -0.58 -11.85 -7.64
CA VAL A 61 -1.47 -10.70 -7.78
C VAL A 61 -2.78 -11.22 -8.36
N SER A 62 -3.85 -11.19 -7.57
CA SER A 62 -5.18 -11.55 -8.03
C SER A 62 -5.87 -10.34 -8.60
N ASP A 63 -5.78 -9.21 -7.89
CA ASP A 63 -6.58 -8.03 -8.16
C ASP A 63 -5.82 -6.75 -7.82
N ASP A 64 -6.01 -5.74 -8.66
CA ASP A 64 -5.52 -4.38 -8.46
C ASP A 64 -6.72 -3.44 -8.52
N THR A 65 -7.02 -2.77 -7.40
CA THR A 65 -8.22 -1.94 -7.28
C THR A 65 -8.25 -0.75 -8.23
N MET A 66 -7.10 -0.23 -8.64
CA MET A 66 -7.02 0.81 -9.66
C MET A 66 -7.54 0.27 -11.01
N ILE A 67 -7.09 -0.93 -11.39
CA ILE A 67 -7.51 -1.59 -12.64
C ILE A 67 -8.96 -2.04 -12.56
N LEU A 68 -9.37 -2.63 -11.44
CA LEU A 68 -10.76 -3.04 -11.22
C LEU A 68 -11.70 -1.84 -11.36
N SER A 69 -11.36 -0.70 -10.75
CA SER A 69 -12.17 0.51 -10.86
C SER A 69 -12.22 1.02 -12.30
N TYR A 70 -11.12 0.95 -13.05
CA TYR A 70 -11.09 1.32 -14.46
C TYR A 70 -12.02 0.44 -15.32
N VAL A 71 -12.01 -0.87 -15.08
CA VAL A 71 -12.92 -1.80 -15.77
C VAL A 71 -14.37 -1.58 -15.37
N TYR A 72 -14.63 -1.33 -14.08
CA TYR A 72 -15.96 -1.10 -13.54
C TYR A 72 -16.61 0.18 -14.11
N ASN A 73 -15.87 1.29 -14.14
CA ASN A 73 -16.34 2.54 -14.74
C ASN A 73 -15.16 3.38 -15.24
N SER A 74 -14.82 3.24 -16.52
CA SER A 74 -13.74 4.00 -17.14
C SER A 74 -14.06 5.49 -17.35
N GLY A 75 -15.30 5.93 -17.08
CA GLY A 75 -15.75 7.30 -17.29
C GLY A 75 -15.39 8.24 -16.14
N ILE A 76 -14.94 7.72 -14.99
CA ILE A 76 -14.50 8.57 -13.88
C ILE A 76 -13.10 9.12 -14.13
N MET A 77 -12.84 10.35 -13.68
CA MET A 77 -11.60 11.05 -14.04
C MET A 77 -10.34 10.52 -13.34
N ARG A 78 -10.47 9.92 -12.17
CA ARG A 78 -9.34 9.52 -11.32
C ARG A 78 -9.59 8.17 -10.67
N HIS A 79 -8.62 7.28 -10.81
CA HIS A 79 -8.61 5.95 -10.19
C HIS A 79 -7.54 5.81 -9.10
N ASN A 80 -7.06 6.92 -8.52
CA ASN A 80 -6.17 6.85 -7.36
C ASN A 80 -6.95 6.53 -6.08
N LEU A 81 -6.26 5.98 -5.09
CA LEU A 81 -6.87 5.44 -3.87
C LEU A 81 -7.78 6.45 -3.18
N ASP A 82 -7.30 7.68 -2.97
CA ASP A 82 -8.05 8.76 -2.30
C ASP A 82 -9.38 9.06 -3.00
N SER A 83 -9.35 9.18 -4.33
CA SER A 83 -10.55 9.49 -5.12
C SER A 83 -11.55 8.35 -5.06
N LEU A 84 -11.07 7.11 -5.10
CA LEU A 84 -11.94 5.92 -5.03
C LEU A 84 -12.53 5.73 -3.64
N ALA A 85 -11.74 5.96 -2.58
CA ALA A 85 -12.19 5.87 -1.20
C ALA A 85 -13.30 6.88 -0.91
N SER A 86 -13.10 8.14 -1.33
CA SER A 86 -14.13 9.18 -1.18
C SER A 86 -15.38 8.84 -1.98
N MET A 87 -15.23 8.42 -3.25
CA MET A 87 -16.37 8.16 -4.14
C MET A 87 -17.21 6.94 -3.73
N TYR A 88 -16.57 5.82 -3.40
CA TYR A 88 -17.26 4.55 -3.21
C TYR A 88 -17.46 4.16 -1.75
N LEU A 89 -16.66 4.72 -0.84
CA LEU A 89 -16.68 4.36 0.57
C LEU A 89 -17.07 5.53 1.49
N ASP A 90 -17.34 6.72 0.95
CA ASP A 90 -17.59 7.96 1.69
C ASP A 90 -16.50 8.20 2.77
N TYR A 91 -15.24 8.00 2.37
CA TYR A 91 -14.08 7.98 3.26
C TYR A 91 -12.96 8.87 2.73
N GLU A 92 -12.47 9.78 3.55
CA GLU A 92 -11.29 10.61 3.27
C GLU A 92 -10.03 9.93 3.82
N THR A 93 -9.09 9.60 2.94
CA THR A 93 -7.79 9.02 3.30
C THR A 93 -6.80 10.09 3.77
N ILE A 94 -5.85 9.66 4.59
CA ILE A 94 -4.67 10.41 4.99
C ILE A 94 -3.82 10.64 3.74
N LYS A 95 -3.48 11.89 3.45
CA LYS A 95 -2.71 12.20 2.24
C LYS A 95 -1.23 12.07 2.50
N TYR A 96 -0.48 11.49 1.56
CA TYR A 96 0.99 11.40 1.66
C TYR A 96 1.66 12.74 1.99
N GLU A 97 1.13 13.83 1.46
CA GLU A 97 1.64 15.19 1.69
C GLU A 97 1.44 15.72 3.12
N GLU A 98 0.50 15.15 3.88
CA GLU A 98 0.29 15.46 5.30
C GLU A 98 1.41 14.86 6.17
N LEU A 99 1.98 13.72 5.73
CA LEU A 99 3.11 13.07 6.41
C LEU A 99 4.46 13.60 5.93
N ALA A 100 4.64 13.63 4.61
CA ALA A 100 5.94 13.89 3.99
C ALA A 100 6.13 15.35 3.57
N GLY A 101 5.09 16.18 3.60
CA GLY A 101 5.13 17.53 3.05
C GLY A 101 5.08 17.58 1.52
N LYS A 102 5.30 18.77 0.96
CA LYS A 102 5.15 19.06 -0.48
C LYS A 102 6.37 19.78 -1.07
N GLY A 103 6.56 19.59 -2.38
CA GLY A 103 7.55 20.33 -3.17
C GLY A 103 8.98 20.16 -2.63
N ALA A 104 9.75 21.25 -2.65
CA ALA A 104 11.15 21.22 -2.22
C ALA A 104 11.37 20.89 -0.72
N LYS A 105 10.33 20.98 0.11
CA LYS A 105 10.37 20.64 1.53
C LYS A 105 9.89 19.22 1.82
N GLN A 106 9.53 18.45 0.80
CA GLN A 106 9.08 17.08 0.97
C GLN A 106 10.22 16.20 1.51
N ILE A 107 9.96 15.48 2.60
CA ILE A 107 10.90 14.55 3.21
C ILE A 107 10.74 13.14 2.65
N CYS A 108 11.78 12.32 2.78
CA CYS A 108 11.69 10.89 2.51
C CYS A 108 10.81 10.20 3.56
N PHE A 109 10.10 9.15 3.17
CA PHE A 109 9.23 8.39 4.09
C PHE A 109 9.99 7.79 5.28
N SER A 110 11.30 7.50 5.13
CA SER A 110 12.17 7.07 6.24
C SER A 110 12.21 8.07 7.40
N LYS A 111 11.98 9.36 7.13
CA LYS A 111 12.01 10.44 8.14
C LYS A 111 10.64 10.72 8.76
N VAL A 112 9.58 10.08 8.28
CA VAL A 112 8.25 10.17 8.88
C VAL A 112 8.27 9.39 10.20
N LYS A 113 7.57 9.89 11.23
CA LYS A 113 7.43 9.18 12.50
C LYS A 113 6.79 7.82 12.26
N ILE A 114 7.32 6.76 12.89
CA ILE A 114 6.86 5.39 12.65
C ILE A 114 5.36 5.22 12.93
N GLN A 115 4.82 5.91 13.93
CA GLN A 115 3.38 5.85 14.25
C GLN A 115 2.52 6.41 13.11
N ASP A 116 2.84 7.62 12.63
CA ASP A 116 2.11 8.26 11.53
C ASP A 116 2.25 7.44 10.24
N ALA A 117 3.45 6.92 9.96
CA ALA A 117 3.71 6.03 8.84
C ALA A 117 2.92 4.72 8.93
N ALA A 118 2.75 4.16 10.13
CA ALA A 118 1.97 2.96 10.37
C ALA A 118 0.48 3.21 10.12
N GLU A 119 -0.06 4.33 10.61
CA GLU A 119 -1.46 4.71 10.37
C GLU A 119 -1.76 4.86 8.89
N TYR A 120 -0.92 5.62 8.17
CA TYR A 120 -1.04 5.79 6.72
C TYR A 120 -0.92 4.46 5.95
N ALA A 121 0.11 3.66 6.20
CA ALA A 121 0.33 2.42 5.47
C ALA A 121 -0.74 1.34 5.77
N CYS A 122 -1.24 1.30 7.01
CA CYS A 122 -2.34 0.41 7.39
C CYS A 122 -3.66 0.85 6.76
N GLU A 123 -3.92 2.16 6.69
CA GLU A 123 -5.09 2.70 6.01
C GLU A 123 -5.07 2.35 4.52
N ASP A 124 -3.94 2.54 3.82
CA ASP A 124 -3.80 2.17 2.40
C ASP A 124 -4.16 0.70 2.15
N ALA A 125 -3.74 -0.20 3.05
CA ALA A 125 -4.05 -1.62 2.98
C ALA A 125 -5.54 -1.92 3.27
N ASP A 126 -6.14 -1.32 4.31
CA ASP A 126 -7.57 -1.49 4.64
C ASP A 126 -8.46 -0.96 3.51
N ILE A 127 -8.19 0.25 3.03
CA ILE A 127 -8.97 0.90 1.97
C ILE A 127 -8.85 0.13 0.66
N SER A 128 -7.67 -0.37 0.31
CA SER A 128 -7.50 -1.26 -0.84
C SER A 128 -8.39 -2.51 -0.73
N LEU A 129 -8.45 -3.15 0.45
CA LEU A 129 -9.30 -4.32 0.65
C LEU A 129 -10.80 -3.96 0.61
N ARG A 130 -11.19 -2.84 1.20
CA ARG A 130 -12.59 -2.35 1.17
C ARG A 130 -13.05 -2.01 -0.24
N LEU A 131 -12.22 -1.32 -1.02
CA LEU A 131 -12.49 -1.01 -2.43
C LEU A 131 -12.62 -2.28 -3.27
N PHE A 132 -11.70 -3.23 -3.09
CA PHE A 132 -11.81 -4.54 -3.75
C PHE A 132 -13.18 -5.17 -3.47
N ASN A 133 -13.55 -5.29 -2.19
CA ASN A 133 -14.84 -5.88 -1.78
C ASN A 133 -16.06 -5.14 -2.36
N PHE A 134 -15.98 -3.82 -2.52
CA PHE A 134 -17.04 -3.03 -3.15
C PHE A 134 -17.15 -3.32 -4.64
N LEU A 135 -16.02 -3.30 -5.35
CA LEU A 135 -15.93 -3.41 -6.82
C LEU A 135 -16.20 -4.81 -7.36
N ILE A 136 -16.02 -5.86 -6.56
CA ILE A 136 -16.32 -7.24 -7.00
C ILE A 136 -17.74 -7.70 -6.68
N LYS A 137 -18.46 -6.98 -5.79
CA LYS A 137 -19.81 -7.35 -5.36
C LYS A 137 -20.90 -6.65 -6.16
N ASN A 138 -20.58 -5.54 -6.83
CA ASN A 138 -21.49 -4.70 -7.59
C ASN A 138 -21.01 -4.58 -9.04
#